data_AF-A0A2A9NE71-F1
#
_entry.id   AF-A0A2A9NE71-F1
#
_cell.length_a   1.000
_cell.length_b   1.000
_cell.length_c   1.000
_cell.angle_alpha   90.00
_cell.angle_beta   90.00
_cell.angle_gamma   90.00
#
_symmetry.space_group_name_H-M   'P 1'
#
loop_
_entity.id
_entity.type
_entity.pdbx_description
1 polymer ?
#
loop_
_entity_poly.entity_id
_entity_poly.type
_entity_poly.pdbx_seq_one_letter_code
_entity_poly.pdbx_strand_id
1 'polypeptide(L)'
;MSNVSSGVLYKIQNGASNTYIDIDQNAPYTVRGWEGHDGPTQKWYIELMDGGYVIRSAYNNKYLGPQKPADNLVKVVALDYPFKWSAIPDAKDYTTTRFLVFGTPFALDLEGAESKNGTAIVVYPQHGGANHRWRLERQSDTASTPASVQEQLLEMNKKIDQLIKFNEALTSTVQNVNKKVEELDLQIEAKATHFEGKFDLIGAAGLLKGGLFK
;
A
#
# COMPACT_ATOMS: atom_id res chain seq x y z
N MET A 1 6.32 18.40 19.73
CA MET A 1 6.62 17.40 18.69
C MET A 1 6.35 16.03 19.29
N SER A 2 5.53 15.17 18.64
CA SER A 2 5.27 13.81 19.12
C SER A 2 6.52 12.94 18.95
N ASN A 3 6.78 12.04 19.90
CA ASN A 3 7.79 10.97 19.80
C ASN A 3 7.28 9.75 19.02
N VAL A 4 6.19 9.92 18.26
CA VAL A 4 5.52 8.90 17.45
C VAL A 4 5.73 9.21 15.98
N SER A 5 6.30 8.27 15.23
CA SER A 5 6.38 8.32 13.78
C SER A 5 5.27 7.49 13.17
N SER A 6 4.52 8.08 12.24
CA SER A 6 3.43 7.38 11.54
C SER A 6 3.97 6.29 10.62
N GLY A 7 3.27 5.16 10.52
CA GLY A 7 3.61 4.03 9.64
C GLY A 7 4.78 3.19 10.15
N VAL A 8 5.22 3.41 11.38
CA VAL A 8 6.33 2.68 11.99
C VAL A 8 5.80 1.56 12.89
N LEU A 9 6.50 0.42 12.85
CA LEU A 9 6.25 -0.73 13.71
C LEU A 9 6.93 -0.55 15.06
N TYR A 10 6.20 -0.77 16.14
CA TYR A 10 6.68 -0.62 17.52
C TYR A 10 6.33 -1.83 18.37
N LYS A 11 7.17 -2.10 19.38
CA LYS A 11 6.71 -2.68 20.65
C LYS A 11 6.38 -1.53 21.61
N ILE A 12 5.31 -1.67 22.38
CA ILE A 12 4.80 -0.60 23.26
C ILE A 12 4.96 -1.08 24.71
N GLN A 13 6.04 -0.64 25.37
CA GLN A 13 6.39 -1.04 26.75
C GLN A 13 5.76 -0.08 27.75
N ASN A 14 5.20 -0.60 28.85
CA ASN A 14 4.68 0.26 29.92
C ASN A 14 5.82 0.95 30.70
N GLY A 15 5.59 2.15 31.22
CA GLY A 15 6.59 2.92 31.96
C GLY A 15 6.71 2.59 33.45
N ALA A 16 5.78 1.82 34.01
CA ALA A 16 5.83 1.35 35.40
C ALA A 16 6.30 -0.11 35.54
N SER A 17 6.31 -0.86 34.44
CA SER A 17 6.70 -2.27 34.42
C SER A 17 7.59 -2.56 33.21
N ASN A 18 8.11 -3.78 33.10
CA ASN A 18 8.80 -4.24 31.90
C ASN A 18 7.88 -4.98 30.92
N THR A 19 6.55 -4.87 31.10
CA THR A 19 5.57 -5.54 30.23
C THR A 19 5.21 -4.69 29.01
N TYR A 20 4.74 -5.36 27.97
CA TYR A 20 4.36 -4.80 26.69
C TYR A 20 2.88 -5.02 26.45
N ILE A 21 2.27 -4.14 25.65
CA ILE A 21 0.91 -4.38 25.13
C ILE A 21 0.96 -5.61 24.22
N ASP A 22 0.23 -6.66 24.62
CA ASP A 22 0.16 -7.96 23.98
C ASP A 22 -1.30 -8.32 23.67
N ILE A 23 -1.52 -9.01 22.53
CA ILE A 23 -2.76 -9.74 22.26
C ILE A 23 -2.60 -11.19 22.70
N ASP A 24 -3.54 -11.70 23.50
CA ASP A 24 -3.56 -13.11 23.85
C ASP A 24 -3.81 -13.99 22.62
N GLN A 25 -2.85 -14.86 22.27
CA GLN A 25 -2.94 -15.76 21.11
C GLN A 25 -4.13 -16.72 21.20
N ASN A 26 -4.57 -17.08 22.40
CA ASN A 26 -5.71 -17.98 22.62
C ASN A 26 -7.04 -17.23 22.70
N ALA A 27 -7.01 -15.90 22.82
CA ALA A 27 -8.18 -15.04 22.90
C ALA A 27 -7.91 -13.75 22.11
N PRO A 28 -8.07 -13.74 20.77
CA PRO A 28 -7.50 -12.72 19.88
C PRO A 28 -8.10 -11.31 19.99
N TYR A 29 -9.05 -11.11 20.90
CA TYR A 29 -9.63 -9.81 21.28
C TYR A 29 -9.09 -9.29 22.63
N THR A 30 -8.46 -10.15 23.42
CA THR A 30 -7.92 -9.81 24.74
C THR A 30 -6.59 -9.09 24.60
N VAL A 31 -6.53 -7.88 25.13
CA VAL A 31 -5.30 -7.10 25.25
C VAL A 31 -4.87 -7.04 26.71
N ARG A 32 -3.57 -7.23 26.96
CA ARG A 32 -2.99 -7.36 28.30
C ARG A 32 -1.54 -6.89 28.32
N GLY A 33 -1.02 -6.63 29.51
CA GLY A 33 0.41 -6.52 29.77
C GLY A 33 1.03 -7.92 29.79
N TRP A 34 2.11 -8.12 29.03
CA TRP A 34 2.86 -9.38 29.01
C TRP A 34 4.36 -9.17 28.94
N GLU A 35 5.16 -10.09 29.47
CA GLU A 35 6.62 -10.07 29.36
C GLU A 35 7.08 -9.99 27.90
N GLY A 36 8.19 -9.30 27.66
CA GLY A 36 8.66 -9.03 26.31
C GLY A 36 9.07 -10.28 25.54
N HIS A 37 8.61 -10.36 24.29
CA HIS A 37 9.05 -11.36 23.31
C HIS A 37 9.02 -10.77 21.89
N ASP A 38 9.54 -11.50 20.90
CA ASP A 38 9.66 -10.99 19.52
C ASP A 38 8.53 -11.47 18.59
N GLY A 39 7.56 -12.20 19.14
CA GLY A 39 6.34 -12.60 18.43
C GLY A 39 5.47 -11.42 17.98
N PRO A 40 4.61 -11.61 16.96
CA PRO A 40 3.83 -10.54 16.35
C PRO A 40 2.74 -9.94 17.26
N THR A 41 2.31 -10.63 18.32
CA THR A 41 1.26 -10.15 19.24
C THR A 41 1.64 -8.92 20.05
N GLN A 42 2.93 -8.58 20.13
CA GLN A 42 3.45 -7.38 20.79
C GLN A 42 3.86 -6.28 19.80
N LYS A 43 3.61 -6.47 18.51
CA LYS A 43 4.04 -5.55 17.46
C LYS A 43 2.84 -4.77 16.92
N TRP A 44 2.99 -3.45 16.88
CA TRP A 44 1.90 -2.51 16.59
C TRP A 44 2.37 -1.46 15.59
N TYR A 45 1.65 -1.32 14.48
CA TYR A 45 1.77 -0.16 13.60
C TYR A 45 1.04 1.01 14.24
N ILE A 46 1.71 2.16 14.37
CA ILE A 46 1.08 3.40 14.80
C ILE A 46 0.97 4.33 13.59
N GLU A 47 -0.24 4.66 13.18
CA GLU A 47 -0.55 5.33 11.91
C GLU A 47 -1.36 6.60 12.17
N LEU A 48 -0.95 7.72 11.57
CA LEU A 48 -1.69 8.98 11.65
C LEU A 48 -3.02 8.85 10.89
N MET A 49 -4.12 9.20 11.55
CA MET A 49 -5.46 9.18 10.98
C MET A 49 -6.28 10.34 11.55
N ASP A 50 -6.73 11.24 10.68
CA ASP A 50 -7.68 12.32 11.01
C ASP A 50 -7.31 13.10 12.31
N GLY A 51 -6.09 13.64 12.33
CA GLY A 51 -5.55 14.44 13.44
C GLY A 51 -5.20 13.66 14.72
N GLY A 52 -5.43 12.34 14.75
CA GLY A 52 -4.97 11.45 15.82
C GLY A 52 -4.22 10.25 15.26
N TYR A 53 -4.09 9.19 16.06
CA TYR A 53 -3.40 7.97 15.67
C TYR A 53 -4.29 6.75 15.87
N VAL A 54 -4.11 5.76 15.01
CA VAL A 54 -4.62 4.41 15.21
C VAL A 54 -3.45 3.50 15.53
N ILE A 55 -3.68 2.49 16.38
CA ILE A 55 -2.67 1.54 16.83
C ILE A 55 -3.13 0.16 16.36
N ARG A 56 -2.59 -0.31 15.24
CA ARG A 56 -3.01 -1.54 14.55
C ARG A 56 -2.05 -2.67 14.84
N SER A 57 -2.57 -3.82 15.27
CA SER A 57 -1.76 -5.01 15.53
C SER A 57 -1.16 -5.57 14.24
N ALA A 58 0.13 -5.87 14.26
CA ALA A 58 0.80 -6.62 13.19
C ALA A 58 0.46 -8.13 13.21
N TYR A 59 -0.18 -8.62 14.28
CA TYR A 59 -0.58 -10.03 14.39
C TYR A 59 -1.87 -10.35 13.63
N ASN A 60 -2.92 -9.55 13.84
CA ASN A 60 -4.26 -9.86 13.33
C ASN A 60 -5.00 -8.66 12.71
N ASN A 61 -4.30 -7.55 12.44
CA ASN A 61 -4.83 -6.31 11.85
C ASN A 61 -5.95 -5.61 12.64
N LYS A 62 -6.23 -6.04 13.88
CA LYS A 62 -7.16 -5.37 14.79
C LYS A 62 -6.54 -4.11 15.40
N TYR A 63 -7.37 -3.24 15.94
CA TYR A 63 -6.97 -1.95 16.48
C TYR A 63 -7.11 -1.90 18.00
N LEU A 64 -6.13 -1.32 18.67
CA LEU A 64 -6.21 -1.07 20.10
C LEU A 64 -7.32 -0.04 20.39
N GLY A 65 -8.28 -0.38 21.24
CA GLY A 65 -9.33 0.56 21.64
C GLY A 65 -10.14 0.09 22.85
N PRO A 66 -10.83 1.01 23.55
CA PRO A 66 -11.70 0.65 24.66
C PRO A 66 -12.90 -0.17 24.17
N GLN A 67 -13.31 -1.17 24.95
CA GLN A 67 -14.40 -2.09 24.62
C GLN A 67 -15.77 -1.40 24.50
N LYS A 68 -15.92 -0.25 25.16
CA LYS A 68 -17.13 0.57 25.20
C LYS A 68 -16.71 2.05 25.34
N PRO A 69 -17.63 3.03 25.27
CA PRO A 69 -17.29 4.43 25.50
C PRO A 69 -16.42 4.61 26.75
N ALA A 70 -15.42 5.49 26.64
CA ALA A 70 -14.40 5.65 27.67
C ALA A 70 -15.02 6.10 29.00
N ASP A 71 -14.72 5.33 30.04
CA ASP A 71 -15.09 5.56 31.42
C ASP A 71 -14.02 4.89 32.30
N ASN A 72 -14.13 5.05 33.62
CA ASN A 72 -13.20 4.48 34.56
C ASN A 72 -13.08 2.94 34.42
N LEU A 73 -11.84 2.45 34.30
CA LEU A 73 -11.49 1.02 34.22
C LEU A 73 -12.13 0.28 33.04
N VAL A 74 -12.48 0.98 31.96
CA VAL A 74 -12.94 0.30 30.73
C VAL A 74 -11.78 -0.45 30.10
N LYS A 75 -11.95 -1.76 29.90
CA LYS A 75 -10.93 -2.60 29.25
C LYS A 75 -10.62 -2.12 27.85
N VAL A 76 -9.35 -2.13 27.52
CA VAL A 76 -8.84 -2.03 26.15
C VAL A 76 -8.79 -3.42 25.55
N VAL A 77 -9.24 -3.52 24.30
CA VAL A 77 -9.38 -4.75 23.54
C VAL A 77 -8.86 -4.53 22.11
N ALA A 78 -8.75 -5.62 21.35
CA ALA A 78 -8.44 -5.54 19.92
C ALA A 78 -9.76 -5.44 19.12
N LEU A 79 -10.06 -4.28 18.55
CA LEU A 79 -11.27 -3.96 17.80
C LEU A 79 -11.13 -4.28 16.31
N ASP A 80 -12.23 -4.63 15.65
CA ASP A 80 -12.30 -4.84 14.20
C ASP A 80 -12.30 -3.56 13.36
N TYR A 81 -12.41 -2.41 14.02
CA TYR A 81 -12.46 -1.10 13.38
C TYR A 81 -11.43 -0.15 14.01
N PRO A 82 -10.91 0.85 13.26
CA PRO A 82 -9.94 1.79 13.78
C PRO A 82 -10.50 2.60 14.95
N PHE A 83 -9.69 2.74 16.01
CA PHE A 83 -10.00 3.60 17.15
C PHE A 83 -8.92 4.66 17.31
N LYS A 84 -9.35 5.92 17.44
CA LYS A 84 -8.47 7.08 17.42
C LYS A 84 -7.95 7.42 18.83
N TRP A 85 -6.65 7.61 18.92
CA TRP A 85 -5.92 8.05 20.10
C TRP A 85 -5.24 9.39 19.85
N SER A 86 -5.17 10.24 20.86
CA SER A 86 -4.20 11.34 20.92
C SER A 86 -2.89 10.80 21.50
N ALA A 87 -1.75 11.05 20.85
CA ALA A 87 -0.43 10.66 21.33
C ALA A 87 0.36 11.88 21.78
N ILE A 88 0.64 11.97 23.08
CA ILE A 88 1.24 13.16 23.70
C ILE A 88 2.54 12.74 24.40
N PRO A 89 3.70 13.34 24.08
CA PRO A 89 4.91 13.11 24.86
C PRO A 89 4.68 13.43 26.33
N ASP A 90 5.21 12.61 27.24
CA ASP A 90 5.12 12.91 28.66
C ASP A 90 5.99 14.13 29.01
N ALA A 91 5.43 15.04 29.82
CA ALA A 91 6.12 16.27 30.20
C ALA A 91 7.29 16.05 31.17
N LYS A 92 7.32 14.91 31.90
CA LYS A 92 8.41 14.56 32.83
C LYS A 92 9.46 13.68 32.15
N ASP A 93 9.07 12.88 31.17
CA ASP A 93 9.95 12.02 30.38
C ASP A 93 9.53 11.99 28.90
N TYR A 94 10.13 12.88 28.09
CA TYR A 94 9.87 13.00 26.64
C TYR A 94 10.22 11.74 25.84
N THR A 95 10.88 10.74 26.44
CA THR A 95 11.11 9.44 25.80
C THR A 95 9.87 8.53 25.84
N THR A 96 8.85 8.92 26.60
CA THR A 96 7.59 8.17 26.74
C THR A 96 6.39 8.94 26.19
N THR A 97 5.39 8.18 25.75
CA THR A 97 4.13 8.68 25.18
C THR A 97 2.98 8.39 26.14
N ARG A 98 2.04 9.32 26.24
CA ARG A 98 0.70 9.06 26.79
C ARG A 98 -0.28 8.95 25.62
N PHE A 99 -1.00 7.84 25.57
CA PHE A 99 -2.12 7.67 24.63
C PHE A 99 -3.40 8.02 25.35
N LEU A 100 -4.15 8.99 24.83
CA LEU A 100 -5.44 9.40 25.37
C LEU A 100 -6.53 9.04 24.38
N VAL A 101 -7.68 8.59 24.88
CA VAL A 101 -8.88 8.46 24.05
C VAL A 101 -9.16 9.84 23.45
N PHE A 102 -9.23 9.91 22.12
CA PHE A 102 -9.18 11.18 21.39
C PHE A 102 -10.27 12.15 21.87
N GLY A 103 -9.86 13.36 22.24
CA GLY A 103 -10.76 14.40 22.74
C GLY A 103 -11.23 14.23 24.20
N THR A 104 -10.63 13.32 24.97
CA THR A 104 -11.00 13.05 26.37
C THR A 104 -9.78 13.01 27.30
N PRO A 105 -9.95 13.10 28.63
CA PRO A 105 -8.86 12.96 29.59
C PRO A 105 -8.56 11.50 30.00
N PHE A 106 -9.14 10.50 29.32
CA PHE A 106 -8.89 9.10 29.64
C PHE A 106 -7.63 8.58 28.93
N ALA A 107 -6.71 8.01 29.69
CA ALA A 107 -5.44 7.52 29.21
C ALA A 107 -5.40 6.00 29.14
N LEU A 108 -4.60 5.47 28.22
CA LEU A 108 -4.21 4.06 28.17
C LEU A 108 -3.38 3.73 29.42
N ASP A 109 -3.85 2.75 30.18
CA ASP A 109 -3.38 2.43 31.52
C ASP A 109 -3.07 0.93 31.65
N LEU A 110 -1.93 0.61 32.28
CA LEU A 110 -1.67 -0.73 32.82
C LEU A 110 -2.24 -0.81 34.24
N GLU A 111 -3.29 -1.61 34.42
CA GLU A 111 -4.09 -1.60 35.64
C GLU A 111 -3.21 -1.84 36.89
N GLY A 112 -3.28 -0.91 37.84
CA GLY A 112 -2.53 -1.00 39.10
C GLY A 112 -1.00 -0.90 38.97
N ALA A 113 -0.47 -0.60 37.78
CA ALA A 113 0.97 -0.62 37.48
C ALA A 113 1.63 -2.01 37.65
N GLU A 114 0.85 -3.08 37.62
CA GLU A 114 1.31 -4.44 37.94
C GLU A 114 2.13 -5.05 36.79
N SER A 115 3.30 -5.61 37.11
CA SER A 115 4.19 -6.27 36.13
C SER A 115 3.81 -7.73 35.83
N LYS A 116 2.74 -8.23 36.44
CA LYS A 116 2.27 -9.60 36.26
C LYS A 116 1.79 -9.83 34.82
N ASN A 117 2.21 -10.94 34.24
CA ASN A 117 1.68 -11.42 32.96
C ASN A 117 0.15 -11.56 33.03
N GLY A 118 -0.54 -10.89 32.11
CA GLY A 118 -1.99 -10.86 32.03
C GLY A 118 -2.66 -9.69 32.75
N THR A 119 -1.89 -8.77 33.36
CA THR A 119 -2.44 -7.51 33.88
C THR A 119 -3.26 -6.82 32.79
N ALA A 120 -4.46 -6.35 33.13
CA ALA A 120 -5.33 -5.75 32.14
C ALA A 120 -4.75 -4.42 31.64
N ILE A 121 -5.02 -4.13 30.36
CA ILE A 121 -4.89 -2.78 29.82
C ILE A 121 -6.27 -2.16 29.85
N VAL A 122 -6.39 -0.98 30.45
CA VAL A 122 -7.65 -0.27 30.63
C VAL A 122 -7.50 1.17 30.14
N VAL A 123 -8.62 1.89 30.10
CA VAL A 123 -8.60 3.35 30.09
C VAL A 123 -8.97 3.88 31.48
N TYR A 124 -8.23 4.87 31.94
CA TYR A 124 -8.38 5.44 33.28
C TYR A 124 -8.18 6.97 33.24
N PRO A 125 -8.84 7.76 34.10
CA PRO A 125 -8.60 9.21 34.17
C PRO A 125 -7.11 9.54 34.30
N GLN A 126 -6.60 10.36 33.39
CA GLN A 126 -5.18 10.72 33.38
C GLN A 126 -4.76 11.39 34.69
N HIS A 127 -3.81 10.77 35.42
CA HIS A 127 -3.26 11.29 36.68
C HIS A 127 -1.72 11.40 36.68
N GLY A 128 -1.06 11.30 35.52
CA GLY A 128 0.39 11.46 35.43
C GLY A 128 1.22 10.25 35.88
N GLY A 129 0.57 9.15 36.27
CA GLY A 129 1.22 7.91 36.72
C GLY A 129 2.16 7.28 35.69
N ALA A 130 3.07 6.42 36.17
CA ALA A 130 4.01 5.69 35.32
C ALA A 130 3.33 4.64 34.44
N ASN A 131 2.23 4.07 34.94
CA ASN A 131 1.38 3.11 34.25
C ASN A 131 0.59 3.72 33.07
N HIS A 132 0.58 5.05 32.93
CA HIS A 132 0.06 5.78 31.77
C HIS A 132 1.13 6.20 30.75
N ARG A 133 2.41 5.94 31.05
CA ARG A 133 3.53 6.26 30.16
C ARG A 133 3.91 5.02 29.37
N TRP A 134 4.17 5.19 28.08
CA TRP A 134 4.47 4.10 27.17
C TRP A 134 5.73 4.40 26.38
N ARG A 135 6.75 3.55 26.50
CA ARG A 135 7.98 3.63 25.71
C ARG A 135 7.74 2.94 24.37
N LEU A 136 8.03 3.64 23.29
CA LEU A 136 7.89 3.12 21.93
C LEU A 136 9.23 2.59 21.44
N GLU A 137 9.34 1.27 21.33
CA GLU A 137 10.53 0.60 20.84
C GLU A 137 10.36 0.29 19.37
N ARG A 138 11.01 1.09 18.52
CA ARG A 138 10.96 0.90 17.07
C ARG A 138 11.48 -0.48 16.70
N GLN A 139 10.69 -1.22 15.95
CA GLN A 139 11.05 -2.53 15.43
C GLN A 139 11.50 -2.38 13.97
N SER A 140 12.36 -3.30 13.52
CA SER A 140 12.51 -3.51 12.09
C SER A 140 11.19 -4.05 11.57
N ASP A 141 10.63 -3.35 10.59
CA ASP A 141 9.52 -3.89 9.84
C ASP A 141 10.08 -4.94 8.89
N THR A 142 10.31 -6.16 9.38
CA THR A 142 10.71 -7.27 8.49
C THR A 142 9.62 -7.62 7.47
N ALA A 143 8.44 -6.98 7.56
CA ALA A 143 7.44 -6.97 6.49
C ALA A 143 7.74 -5.96 5.36
N SER A 144 8.91 -5.31 5.34
CA SER A 144 9.37 -4.43 4.25
C SER A 144 10.33 -5.07 3.24
N THR A 145 10.32 -6.41 3.15
CA THR A 145 10.46 -7.12 1.86
C THR A 145 9.53 -8.34 1.86
N PRO A 146 8.20 -8.16 1.76
CA PRO A 146 7.29 -9.28 1.76
C PRO A 146 7.31 -9.92 0.37
N ALA A 147 7.27 -11.26 0.32
CA ALA A 147 7.14 -12.04 -0.91
C ALA A 147 6.04 -11.50 -1.86
N SER A 148 5.04 -10.79 -1.34
CA SER A 148 4.00 -10.12 -2.13
C SER A 148 4.51 -8.98 -3.03
N VAL A 149 5.52 -8.20 -2.62
CA VAL A 149 6.11 -7.15 -3.49
C VAL A 149 6.95 -7.79 -4.59
N GLN A 150 7.68 -8.87 -4.27
CA GLN A 150 8.44 -9.63 -5.27
C GLN A 150 7.50 -10.34 -6.27
N GLU A 151 6.40 -10.91 -5.81
CA GLU A 151 5.36 -11.49 -6.67
C GLU A 151 4.67 -10.43 -7.52
N GLN A 152 4.37 -9.25 -6.97
CA GLN A 152 3.81 -8.13 -7.72
C GLN A 152 4.79 -7.62 -8.78
N LEU A 153 6.09 -7.52 -8.46
CA LEU A 153 7.14 -7.17 -9.42
C LEU A 153 7.28 -8.24 -10.51
N LEU A 154 7.22 -9.51 -10.14
CA LEU A 154 7.27 -10.61 -11.10
C LEU A 154 6.05 -10.59 -12.04
N GLU A 155 4.86 -10.32 -11.51
CA GLU A 155 3.64 -10.21 -12.31
C GLU A 155 3.66 -8.96 -13.20
N MET A 156 4.21 -7.85 -12.72
CA MET A 156 4.43 -6.65 -13.52
C MET A 156 5.43 -6.90 -14.65
N ASN A 157 6.53 -7.62 -14.38
CA ASN A 157 7.51 -7.99 -15.39
C ASN A 157 6.91 -8.93 -16.45
N LYS A 158 6.08 -9.91 -16.05
CA LYS A 158 5.34 -10.75 -17.01
C LYS A 158 4.43 -9.93 -17.92
N LYS A 159 3.74 -8.91 -17.37
CA LYS A 159 2.91 -7.99 -18.16
C LYS A 159 3.74 -7.15 -19.12
N ILE A 160 4.92 -6.69 -18.69
CA ILE A 160 5.87 -5.98 -19.55
C ILE A 160 6.31 -6.87 -20.72
N ASP A 161 6.66 -8.13 -20.46
CA ASP A 161 7.05 -9.08 -21.51
C ASP A 161 5.91 -9.37 -22.50
N GLN A 162 4.67 -9.45 -22.01
CA GLN A 162 3.49 -9.59 -22.87
C GLN A 162 3.28 -8.37 -23.75
N LEU A 163 3.44 -7.16 -23.20
CA LEU A 163 3.34 -5.91 -23.95
C LEU A 163 4.43 -5.80 -25.02
N ILE A 164 5.67 -6.19 -24.71
CA ILE A 164 6.77 -6.21 -25.67
C ILE A 164 6.45 -7.14 -26.84
N LYS A 165 6.02 -8.38 -26.57
CA LYS A 165 5.64 -9.35 -27.61
C LYS A 165 4.49 -8.84 -28.49
N PHE A 166 3.49 -8.21 -27.88
CA PHE A 166 2.39 -7.61 -28.64
C PHE A 166 2.88 -6.47 -29.54
N ASN A 167 3.78 -5.63 -29.04
CA ASN A 167 4.36 -4.54 -29.84
C ASN A 167 5.22 -5.05 -31.01
N GLU A 168 5.98 -6.13 -30.82
CA GLU A 168 6.73 -6.80 -31.88
C GLU A 168 5.81 -7.38 -32.97
N ALA A 169 4.69 -8.00 -32.58
CA ALA A 169 3.69 -8.53 -33.50
C ALA A 169 2.98 -7.41 -34.28
N LEU A 170 2.64 -6.32 -33.61
CA LEU A 170 2.08 -5.11 -34.23
C LEU A 170 3.06 -4.53 -35.26
N THR A 171 4.32 -4.37 -34.88
CA THR A 171 5.37 -3.86 -35.76
C THR A 171 5.51 -4.72 -37.02
N SER A 172 5.54 -6.04 -36.85
CA SER A 172 5.59 -6.99 -37.99
C SER A 172 4.36 -6.87 -38.89
N THR A 173 3.18 -6.67 -38.31
CA THR A 173 1.93 -6.47 -39.06
C THR A 173 1.98 -5.19 -39.89
N VAL A 174 2.46 -4.09 -39.31
CA VAL A 174 2.63 -2.81 -40.01
C VAL A 174 3.62 -2.94 -41.17
N GLN A 175 4.76 -3.62 -40.96
CA GLN A 175 5.73 -3.87 -42.04
C GLN A 175 5.11 -4.65 -43.20
N ASN A 176 4.31 -5.68 -42.90
CA ASN A 176 3.61 -6.45 -43.93
C ASN A 176 2.57 -5.62 -44.70
N VAL A 177 1.86 -4.72 -44.00
CA VAL A 177 0.91 -3.80 -44.65
C VAL A 177 1.64 -2.83 -45.55
N ASN A 178 2.72 -2.20 -45.08
CA ASN A 178 3.52 -1.28 -45.89
C ASN A 178 4.07 -1.96 -47.16
N LYS A 179 4.59 -3.19 -47.03
CA LYS A 179 5.04 -3.96 -48.19
C LYS A 179 3.92 -4.21 -49.20
N LYS A 180 2.71 -4.55 -48.74
CA LYS A 180 1.55 -4.72 -49.64
C LYS A 180 1.14 -3.42 -50.32
N VAL A 181 1.26 -2.29 -49.63
CA VAL A 181 1.00 -0.96 -50.22
C VAL A 181 2.03 -0.69 -51.33
N GLU A 182 3.31 -0.89 -51.07
CA GLU A 182 4.37 -0.74 -52.08
C GLU A 182 4.14 -1.65 -53.31
N GLU A 183 3.75 -2.91 -53.09
CA GLU A 183 3.40 -3.83 -54.18
C GLU A 183 2.18 -3.37 -55.00
N LEU A 184 1.18 -2.77 -54.35
CA LEU A 184 0.00 -2.22 -55.02
C LEU A 184 0.36 -0.96 -55.82
N ASP A 185 1.18 -0.07 -55.26
CA ASP A 185 1.64 1.14 -55.95
C ASP A 185 2.40 0.79 -57.23
N LEU A 186 3.33 -0.19 -57.18
CA LEU A 186 4.02 -0.69 -58.37
C LEU A 186 3.07 -1.28 -59.42
N GLN A 187 2.02 -1.99 -59.01
CA GLN A 187 1.02 -2.52 -59.93
C GLN A 187 0.18 -1.43 -60.59
N ILE A 188 -0.13 -0.36 -59.84
CA ILE A 188 -0.85 0.81 -60.37
C ILE A 188 0.02 1.54 -61.40
N GLU A 189 1.29 1.80 -61.08
CA GLU A 189 2.24 2.44 -62.01
C GLU A 189 2.39 1.63 -63.30
N ALA A 190 2.63 0.32 -63.20
CA ALA A 190 2.77 -0.54 -64.37
C ALA A 190 1.52 -0.55 -65.27
N LYS A 191 0.32 -0.51 -64.67
CA LYS A 191 -0.93 -0.39 -65.42
C LYS A 191 -1.07 0.98 -66.09
N ALA A 192 -0.72 2.06 -65.41
CA ALA A 192 -0.76 3.42 -65.96
C ALA A 192 0.13 3.52 -67.22
N THR A 193 1.37 3.04 -67.16
CA THR A 193 2.30 3.04 -68.31
C THR A 193 1.77 2.21 -69.49
N HIS A 194 1.13 1.06 -69.21
CA HIS A 194 0.52 0.23 -70.25
C HIS A 194 -0.66 0.94 -70.95
N PHE A 195 -1.45 1.72 -70.20
CA PHE A 195 -2.54 2.51 -70.77
C PHE A 195 -2.02 3.65 -71.65
N GLU A 196 -1.02 4.40 -71.20
CA GLU A 196 -0.38 5.48 -71.98
C GLU A 196 0.17 4.96 -73.32
N GLY A 197 0.91 3.84 -73.32
CA GLY A 197 1.43 3.23 -74.55
C GLY A 197 0.35 2.77 -75.53
N LYS A 198 -0.85 2.41 -75.06
CA LYS A 198 -2.01 2.10 -75.93
C LYS A 198 -2.60 3.35 -76.58
N PHE A 199 -2.63 4.48 -75.90
CA PHE A 199 -3.09 5.75 -76.48
C PHE A 199 -2.14 6.23 -77.59
N ASP A 200 -0.82 6.12 -77.39
CA ASP A 200 0.17 6.47 -78.42
C ASP A 200 0.03 5.61 -79.68
N LEU A 201 -0.22 4.31 -79.53
CA LEU A 201 -0.46 3.40 -80.66
C LEU A 201 -1.74 3.75 -81.44
N ILE A 202 -2.82 4.14 -80.75
CA ILE A 202 -4.06 4.57 -81.40
C ILE A 202 -3.88 5.94 -82.09
N GLY A 203 -3.15 6.87 -81.47
CA GLY A 203 -2.80 8.16 -82.07
C GLY A 203 -1.96 8.01 -83.34
N ALA A 204 -0.94 7.16 -83.31
CA ALA A 204 -0.12 6.84 -84.47
C ALA A 204 -0.92 6.14 -85.59
N ALA A 205 -1.82 5.21 -85.25
CA ALA A 205 -2.69 4.55 -86.22
C ALA A 205 -3.74 5.51 -86.84
N GLY A 206 -4.20 6.51 -86.10
CA GLY A 206 -5.09 7.57 -86.59
C GLY A 206 -4.40 8.53 -87.57
N LEU A 207 -3.15 8.91 -87.29
CA LEU A 207 -2.32 9.74 -88.19
C LEU A 207 -1.98 9.01 -89.50
N LEU A 208 -1.71 7.70 -89.45
CA LEU A 208 -1.43 6.91 -90.67
C LEU A 208 -2.65 6.74 -91.59
N LYS A 209 -3.89 6.78 -91.07
CA LYS A 209 -5.11 6.74 -91.91
C LYS A 209 -5.52 8.11 -92.47
N GLY A 210 -5.08 9.21 -91.87
CA GLY A 210 -5.36 10.57 -92.34
C GLY A 210 -4.45 11.06 -93.47
N GLY A 211 -3.28 10.45 -93.67
CA GLY A 211 -2.28 10.86 -94.65
C GLY A 211 -2.39 10.24 -96.06
N LEU A 212 -3.45 9.47 -96.35
CA LEU A 212 -3.59 8.77 -97.64
C LEU A 212 -4.59 9.40 -98.62
N PHE A 213 -5.13 10.59 -98.35
CA PHE A 213 -5.97 11.30 -99.31
C PHE A 213 -5.50 12.75 -99.52
N LYS A 214 -5.05 12.98 -100.76
CA LYS A 214 -4.65 14.23 -101.44
C LYS A 214 -3.17 14.59 -101.37
#